data_AF-A0A8T2I934-F1
#
_entry.id   AF-A0A8T2I934-F1
#
_cell.length_a   1.000
_cell.length_b   1.000
_cell.length_c   1.000
_cell.angle_alpha   90.00
_cell.angle_beta   90.00
_cell.angle_gamma   90.00
#
_symmetry.space_group_name_H-M   'P 1'
#
loop_
_entity.id
_entity.type
_entity.pdbx_description
1 polymer ?
#
loop_
_entity_poly.entity_id
_entity_poly.type
_entity_poly.pdbx_seq_one_letter_code
_entity_poly.pdbx_strand_id
1 'polypeptide(L)'
;MAALFMSQGSFARNPKDKVCKLAKNPPIPGGWTKLTGKEVRANSALKADAETTAASLMKGRYTGCTAEKVVVTKACSQVVAGTNYEYAAKAKAKCGKKTMPFSFSHTFFAPL
;
A
#
# COMPACT_ATOMS: atom_id res chain seq x y z
N MET A 1 9.37 19.81 6.67
CA MET A 1 8.93 18.79 7.65
C MET A 1 8.77 17.47 6.92
N ALA A 2 9.69 16.52 7.15
CA ALA A 2 9.61 15.17 6.58
C ALA A 2 8.80 14.30 7.54
N ALA A 3 7.63 13.81 7.11
CA ALA A 3 6.85 12.86 7.89
C ALA A 3 7.60 11.52 7.94
N LEU A 4 8.03 11.10 9.13
CA LEU A 4 8.54 9.77 9.39
C LEU A 4 7.37 8.77 9.32
N PHE A 5 7.23 8.06 8.21
CA PHE A 5 6.34 6.90 8.13
C PHE A 5 7.03 5.70 8.75
N MET A 6 6.55 5.27 9.92
CA MET A 6 7.03 4.03 10.55
C MET A 6 6.41 2.83 9.81
N SER A 7 7.19 2.19 8.94
CA SER A 7 6.81 0.97 8.24
C SER A 7 6.81 -0.20 9.24
N GLN A 8 5.63 -0.68 9.63
CA GLN A 8 5.51 -1.95 10.33
C GLN A 8 5.63 -3.07 9.29
N GLY A 9 6.77 -3.77 9.30
CA GLY A 9 7.09 -4.76 8.28
C GLY A 9 6.08 -5.90 8.18
N SER A 10 5.80 -6.33 6.94
CA SER A 10 5.82 -7.75 6.58
C SER A 10 5.77 -7.98 5.08
N PHE A 11 6.77 -8.72 4.65
CA PHE A 11 7.07 -9.23 3.34
C PHE A 11 6.09 -10.35 2.92
N ALA A 12 5.70 -10.35 1.64
CA ALA A 12 5.17 -11.48 0.86
C ALA A 12 4.17 -12.45 1.53
N ARG A 13 2.87 -12.15 1.45
CA ARG A 13 1.81 -13.18 1.35
C ARG A 13 0.87 -12.81 0.22
N ASN A 14 0.47 -13.80 -0.57
CA ASN A 14 -0.42 -13.73 -1.74
C ASN A 14 -1.35 -12.48 -1.74
N PRO A 15 -1.34 -11.60 -2.77
CA PRO A 15 -2.10 -10.34 -2.78
C PRO A 15 -3.63 -10.50 -2.69
N LYS A 16 -4.12 -11.75 -2.68
CA LYS A 16 -5.52 -12.11 -2.43
C LYS A 16 -5.87 -12.27 -0.95
N ASP A 17 -4.89 -12.48 -0.08
CA ASP A 17 -5.12 -12.94 1.29
C ASP A 17 -5.18 -11.85 2.35
N LYS A 18 -4.71 -10.63 2.04
CA LYS A 18 -4.75 -9.49 2.96
C LYS A 18 -5.04 -8.20 2.18
N VAL A 19 -6.32 -7.91 2.11
CA VAL A 19 -6.79 -6.54 1.85
C VAL A 19 -7.89 -6.19 2.84
N CYS A 20 -8.71 -7.15 3.27
CA CYS A 20 -9.79 -6.90 4.21
C CYS A 20 -10.37 -8.22 4.79
N LYS A 21 -9.53 -9.09 5.38
CA LYS A 21 -10.03 -10.28 6.11
C LYS A 21 -10.66 -9.83 7.45
N LEU A 22 -11.74 -9.04 7.41
CA LEU A 22 -12.68 -8.74 8.52
C LEU A 22 -13.80 -7.73 8.16
N ALA A 23 -14.15 -7.49 6.90
CA ALA A 23 -15.25 -6.57 6.56
C ALA A 23 -16.67 -7.19 6.74
N LYS A 24 -16.89 -7.95 7.82
CA LYS A 24 -18.20 -8.60 8.09
C LYS A 24 -19.06 -7.91 9.15
N ASN A 25 -18.63 -6.82 9.78
CA ASN A 25 -19.44 -6.13 10.79
C ASN A 25 -19.41 -4.60 10.61
N PRO A 26 -20.51 -3.89 10.99
CA PRO A 26 -20.72 -2.45 10.81
C PRO A 26 -19.60 -1.58 11.41
N PRO A 27 -19.56 -0.26 11.10
CA PRO A 27 -18.47 0.64 11.51
C PRO A 27 -18.44 0.84 13.04
N ILE A 28 -17.84 -0.12 13.74
CA ILE A 28 -17.43 0.03 15.14
C ILE A 28 -16.08 0.77 15.11
N PRO A 29 -15.85 1.75 16.00
CA PRO A 29 -14.52 2.33 16.19
C PRO A 29 -13.45 1.23 16.32
N GLY A 30 -12.37 1.34 15.56
CA GLY A 30 -11.33 0.30 15.50
C GLY A 30 -11.61 -0.85 14.51
N GLY A 31 -12.67 -0.82 13.72
CA GLY A 31 -12.91 -1.78 12.64
C GLY A 31 -12.18 -1.42 11.33
N TRP A 32 -11.82 -2.44 10.54
CA TRP A 32 -11.32 -2.24 9.17
C TRP A 32 -12.49 -1.90 8.24
N THR A 33 -12.41 -0.74 7.60
CA THR A 33 -13.36 -0.25 6.61
C THR A 33 -12.73 -0.26 5.23
N LYS A 34 -13.46 -0.73 4.23
CA LYS A 34 -12.98 -0.75 2.85
C LYS A 34 -13.11 0.63 2.23
N LEU A 35 -12.04 1.12 1.61
CA LEU A 35 -12.05 2.37 0.88
C LEU A 35 -12.59 2.17 -0.54
N THR A 36 -13.43 3.11 -0.97
CA THR A 36 -13.93 3.21 -2.34
C THR A 36 -12.81 3.63 -3.29
N GLY A 37 -12.98 3.35 -4.59
CA GLY A 37 -12.00 3.75 -5.60
C GLY A 37 -11.83 5.27 -5.76
N LYS A 38 -12.74 6.09 -5.22
CA LYS A 38 -12.60 7.55 -5.14
C LYS A 38 -11.72 7.94 -3.94
N GLU A 39 -11.99 7.38 -2.77
CA GLU A 39 -11.19 7.62 -1.55
C GLU A 39 -9.74 7.18 -1.75
N VAL A 40 -9.50 6.03 -2.38
CA VAL A 40 -8.14 5.57 -2.69
C VAL A 40 -7.38 6.57 -3.57
N ARG A 41 -8.05 7.18 -4.56
CA ARG A 41 -7.42 8.16 -5.46
C ARG A 41 -7.19 9.51 -4.81
N ALA A 42 -8.05 9.90 -3.88
CA ALA A 42 -7.94 11.15 -3.14
C ALA A 42 -6.95 11.07 -1.96
N ASN A 43 -6.61 9.87 -1.49
CA ASN A 43 -5.76 9.68 -0.32
C ASN A 43 -4.27 9.80 -0.67
N SER A 44 -3.69 10.95 -0.31
CA SER A 44 -2.27 11.27 -0.54
C SER A 44 -1.32 10.37 0.25
N ALA A 45 -1.70 9.92 1.45
CA ALA A 45 -0.88 9.03 2.27
C ALA A 45 -0.71 7.65 1.62
N LEU A 46 -1.81 7.06 1.11
CA LEU A 46 -1.75 5.80 0.35
C LEU A 46 -0.85 5.91 -0.88
N LYS A 47 -0.93 7.04 -1.60
CA LYS A 47 -0.13 7.24 -2.81
C LYS A 47 1.36 7.38 -2.49
N ALA A 48 1.70 8.23 -1.50
CA ALA A 48 3.07 8.46 -1.09
C ALA A 48 3.74 7.18 -0.55
N ASP A 49 3.00 6.42 0.27
CA ASP A 49 3.50 5.16 0.81
C ASP A 49 3.66 4.10 -0.28
N ALA A 50 2.71 3.99 -1.23
CA ALA A 50 2.81 3.06 -2.36
C ALA A 50 4.03 3.33 -3.25
N GLU A 51 4.32 4.61 -3.53
CA GLU A 51 5.51 5.01 -4.30
C GLU A 51 6.80 4.68 -3.53
N THR A 52 6.85 4.98 -2.24
CA THR A 52 8.00 4.70 -1.36
C THR A 52 8.26 3.20 -1.20
N THR A 53 7.20 2.41 -1.01
CA THR A 53 7.27 0.96 -0.92
C THR A 53 7.70 0.35 -2.24
N ALA A 54 7.16 0.82 -3.37
CA ALA A 54 7.58 0.36 -4.69
C ALA A 54 9.08 0.64 -4.96
N ALA A 55 9.56 1.82 -4.59
CA ALA A 55 10.98 2.18 -4.69
C ALA A 55 11.87 1.31 -3.77
N SER A 56 11.40 1.00 -2.57
CA SER A 56 12.12 0.12 -1.63
C SER A 56 12.20 -1.32 -2.15
N LEU A 57 11.13 -1.81 -2.76
CA LEU A 57 11.10 -3.13 -3.41
C LEU A 57 12.07 -3.21 -4.60
N MET A 58 12.31 -2.10 -5.31
CA MET A 58 13.34 -2.08 -6.36
C MET A 58 14.74 -2.34 -5.79
N LYS A 59 15.08 -1.70 -4.68
CA LYS A 59 16.40 -1.88 -4.03
C LYS A 59 16.62 -3.31 -3.52
N GLY A 60 15.57 -3.99 -3.06
CA GLY A 60 15.68 -5.33 -2.50
C GLY A 60 15.55 -6.48 -3.51
N ARG A 61 14.66 -6.35 -4.50
CA ARG A 61 14.24 -7.48 -5.37
C ARG A 61 14.47 -7.26 -6.86
N TYR A 62 14.62 -6.02 -7.29
CA TYR A 62 14.78 -5.63 -8.70
C TYR A 62 15.96 -4.66 -8.86
N THR A 63 17.14 -5.08 -8.39
CA THR A 63 18.36 -4.26 -8.40
C THR A 63 18.66 -3.74 -9.81
N GLY A 64 18.92 -2.43 -9.93
CA GLY A 64 19.14 -1.78 -11.23
C GLY A 64 17.86 -1.46 -12.01
N CYS A 65 16.69 -1.63 -11.41
CA CYS A 65 15.39 -1.28 -12.00
C CYS A 65 14.73 -0.11 -11.27
N THR A 66 13.85 0.61 -11.97
CA THR A 66 13.01 1.67 -11.39
C THR A 66 11.55 1.27 -11.38
N ALA A 67 10.80 1.69 -10.36
CA ALA A 67 9.37 1.48 -10.30
C ALA A 67 8.64 2.58 -11.09
N GLU A 68 7.76 2.18 -12.00
CA GLU A 68 6.88 3.06 -12.78
C GLU A 68 5.42 2.59 -12.66
N LYS A 69 4.47 3.52 -12.91
CA LYS A 69 3.03 3.24 -12.97
C LYS A 69 2.50 2.53 -11.70
N VAL A 70 2.84 3.06 -10.53
CA VAL A 70 2.33 2.56 -9.25
C VAL A 70 0.86 2.93 -9.11
N VAL A 71 -0.01 1.92 -8.98
CA VAL A 71 -1.46 2.08 -8.87
C VAL A 71 -1.96 1.25 -7.71
N VAL A 72 -2.53 1.92 -6.70
CA VAL A 72 -3.26 1.25 -5.62
C VAL A 72 -4.59 0.73 -6.17
N THR A 73 -4.81 -0.58 -6.05
CA THR A 73 -5.98 -1.26 -6.63
C THR A 73 -7.08 -1.51 -5.61
N LYS A 74 -6.71 -1.74 -4.35
CA LYS A 74 -7.64 -1.92 -3.23
C LYS A 74 -6.98 -1.38 -1.98
N ALA A 75 -7.77 -0.78 -1.09
CA ALA A 75 -7.30 -0.37 0.21
C ALA A 75 -8.41 -0.48 1.25
N CYS A 76 -8.01 -0.62 2.51
CA CYS A 76 -8.84 -0.55 3.69
C CYS A 76 -8.16 0.36 4.71
N SER A 77 -8.95 1.00 5.56
CA SER A 77 -8.48 1.84 6.67
C SER A 77 -9.08 1.37 7.98
N GLN A 78 -8.39 1.62 9.08
CA GLN A 78 -8.88 1.39 10.43
C GLN A 78 -8.50 2.61 11.27
N VAL A 79 -9.52 3.27 11.82
CA VAL A 79 -9.34 4.44 12.68
C VAL A 79 -9.06 3.97 14.11
N VAL A 80 -7.93 4.42 14.65
CA VAL A 80 -7.45 4.19 16.03
C VAL A 80 -7.06 5.56 16.63
N ALA A 81 -5.96 5.68 17.38
CA ALA A 81 -5.32 6.97 17.71
C ALA A 81 -4.65 7.67 16.50
N GLY A 82 -4.85 7.12 15.31
CA GLY A 82 -4.36 7.54 14.00
C GLY A 82 -5.14 6.74 12.95
N THR A 83 -4.56 6.53 11.76
CA THR A 83 -5.18 5.65 10.76
C THR A 83 -4.22 4.56 10.32
N ASN A 84 -4.57 3.30 10.55
CA ASN A 84 -3.92 2.18 9.88
C ASN A 84 -4.49 2.06 8.47
N TYR A 85 -3.61 1.83 7.50
CA TYR A 85 -3.97 1.55 6.12
C TYR A 85 -3.42 0.20 5.69
N GLU A 86 -4.21 -0.56 4.95
CA GLU A 86 -3.79 -1.78 4.28
C GLU A 86 -4.18 -1.67 2.81
N TYR A 87 -3.25 -1.89 1.89
CA TYR A 87 -3.54 -1.78 0.47
C TYR A 87 -2.81 -2.81 -0.38
N ALA A 88 -3.37 -3.05 -1.56
CA ALA A 88 -2.75 -3.82 -2.64
C ALA A 88 -2.53 -2.91 -3.84
N ALA A 89 -1.31 -2.89 -4.35
CA ALA A 89 -0.89 -2.07 -5.48
C ALA A 89 -0.26 -2.91 -6.60
N LYS A 90 -0.33 -2.36 -7.81
CA LYS A 90 0.34 -2.87 -9.00
C LYS A 90 1.33 -1.82 -9.47
N ALA A 91 2.49 -2.25 -9.92
CA ALA A 91 3.51 -1.38 -10.48
C ALA A 91 4.25 -2.10 -11.62
N LYS A 92 5.08 -1.37 -12.35
CA LYS A 92 5.98 -1.93 -13.37
C LYS A 92 7.41 -1.65 -12.97
N ALA A 93 8.24 -2.68 -12.93
CA ALA A 93 9.68 -2.54 -12.80
C ALA A 93 10.26 -2.33 -14.20
N LYS A 94 10.99 -1.25 -14.40
CA LYS A 94 11.71 -0.95 -15.64
C LYS A 94 13.19 -1.19 -15.42
N CYS A 95 13.72 -2.17 -16.14
CA CYS A 95 15.13 -2.57 -16.09
C CYS A 95 15.72 -2.34 -17.49
N GLY A 96 16.30 -1.17 -17.72
CA GLY A 96 16.71 -0.74 -19.07
C GLY A 96 15.52 -0.71 -20.05
N LYS A 97 15.56 -1.54 -21.09
CA LYS A 97 14.48 -1.66 -22.11
C LYS A 97 13.36 -2.63 -21.72
N LYS A 98 13.56 -3.45 -20.67
CA LYS A 98 12.58 -4.44 -20.23
C LYS A 98 11.64 -3.83 -19.19
N THR A 99 10.35 -4.12 -19.31
CA THR A 99 9.35 -3.76 -18.30
C THR A 99 8.65 -5.01 -17.80
N MET A 100 8.56 -5.17 -16.48
CA MET A 100 7.95 -6.33 -15.84
C MET A 100 6.88 -5.86 -14.86
N PRO A 101 5.62 -6.34 -14.97
CA PRO A 101 4.60 -6.02 -13.99
C PRO A 101 4.90 -6.75 -12.67
N PHE A 102 4.69 -6.08 -11.55
CA PHE A 102 4.71 -6.70 -10.23
C PHE A 102 3.56 -6.16 -9.39
N SER A 103 3.14 -6.96 -8.42
CA SER A 103 2.09 -6.60 -7.46
C SER A 103 2.63 -6.74 -6.05
N PHE A 104 2.20 -5.86 -5.16
CA PHE A 104 2.59 -5.87 -3.76
C PHE A 104 1.43 -5.43 -2.89
N SER A 105 1.51 -5.76 -1.61
CA SER A 105 0.59 -5.29 -0.59
C SER A 105 1.41 -4.76 0.57
N HIS A 106 0.91 -3.70 1.22
CA HIS A 106 1.57 -3.11 2.38
C HIS A 106 0.54 -2.65 3.40
N THR A 107 0.98 -2.62 4.65
CA THR A 107 0.23 -2.08 5.79
C THR A 107 1.11 -1.03 6.45
N PHE A 108 0.57 0.17 6.66
CA PHE A 108 1.28 1.26 7.32
C PHE A 108 0.35 2.05 8.24
N PHE A 109 0.96 2.77 9.19
CA PHE A 109 0.25 3.67 10.10
C PHE A 109 0.51 5.13 9.72
N ALA A 110 -0.57 5.91 9.60
CA ALA A 110 -0.52 7.35 9.43
C ALA A 110 -0.98 8.02 10.74
N PRO A 111 -0.10 8.75 11.45
CA PRO A 111 -0.52 9.56 12.60
C PRO A 111 -1.45 10.71 12.15
N LEU A 112 -2.35 11.12 13.05
CA LEU A 112 -3.19 12.32 12.87
C LEU A 112 -2.36 13.60 12.97
#